data_AF-A0A1I8PSK1-F1
#
_entry.id   AF-A0A1I8PSK1-F1
#
_cell.length_a   1.000
_cell.length_b   1.000
_cell.length_c   1.000
_cell.angle_alpha   90.00
_cell.angle_beta   90.00
_cell.angle_gamma   90.00
#
_symmetry.space_group_name_H-M   'P 1'
#
loop_
_entity.id
_entity.type
_entity.pdbx_description
1 polymer ?
#
loop_
_entity_poly.entity_id
_entity_poly.type
_entity_poly.pdbx_seq_one_letter_code
_entity_poly.pdbx_strand_id
1 'polypeptide(L)'
;MSYDWPRNRVTGLDMAAEGLVVITIQYRTNIFGWINAPENNELSGNYGLQDQMLALDWIQENVKSLGGNSNHITLLGHGTTGAACALLHFVQSQQSSYPMAPLFNQMILMSGGDIEKQVAPLAQVQEASRVLVQKLGCQFEENGKQMVSCLRSKSVSDVLKAFDSIYDHGNGTFHLGPSIAYNLADIFNNMTIMNNAPNTMMGITSNEGAFLPDYWLELARDNYESLKSYVNYTLLKAFIGANGPNSNQHILEALNWRYFNSGPDGDRIQLLASMQKFISEYEYEIPFYRLLNQMSNMSSTSEIYAYIYDFANTMDMRGKVNLFAGASHSSDLPLIFGPSLFQQISRRRFTIDEEKMFRKMRTPIINFIKSGNPNPGRVYEGWLPYTQKEKFIFNLGEAWISQRGDILDLDMANIPKIEQLLDSERALSVRSRLNRNQFNNPYQMPSDKRSIQNASMNLISKRNSEYALHLKRVYGYWQVFLPQSFSSNGQYSDDIVTQRLLYMEASADAARYKQGFFVMLILVSVLMALLGLCIYLLRRNPLEPSPHFDCDL
;
A
#
# COMPACT_ATOMS: atom_id res chain seq x y z
N MET A 1 12.65 -7.96 6.94
CA MET A 1 12.84 -6.54 6.56
C MET A 1 14.32 -6.21 6.40
N SER A 2 14.80 -6.38 5.17
CA SER A 2 15.88 -5.62 4.52
C SER A 2 15.79 -5.87 3.00
N TYR A 3 14.55 -5.99 2.49
CA TYR A 3 14.29 -6.35 1.09
C TYR A 3 14.41 -5.16 0.13
N ASP A 4 14.49 -3.96 0.67
CA ASP A 4 14.75 -2.74 -0.07
C ASP A 4 16.12 -2.30 0.43
N TRP A 5 17.22 -2.25 -0.30
CA TRP A 5 17.47 -1.51 -1.53
C TRP A 5 18.82 -1.95 -2.14
N PRO A 6 19.19 -3.24 -2.18
CA PRO A 6 20.61 -3.59 -2.30
C PRO A 6 21.25 -3.20 -3.65
N ARG A 7 20.48 -2.77 -4.65
CA ARG A 7 20.99 -2.43 -5.98
C ARG A 7 21.08 -0.94 -6.32
N ASN A 8 20.19 -0.10 -5.80
CA ASN A 8 20.06 1.30 -6.25
C ASN A 8 20.09 2.26 -5.07
N ARG A 9 21.16 3.04 -4.95
CA ARG A 9 21.22 4.17 -4.02
C ARG A 9 20.39 5.31 -4.58
N VAL A 10 19.58 5.94 -3.72
CA VAL A 10 18.84 7.14 -4.06
C VAL A 10 19.83 8.28 -4.30
N THR A 11 19.78 8.90 -5.48
CA THR A 11 20.54 10.12 -5.76
C THR A 11 19.68 11.33 -5.47
N GLY A 12 20.19 12.25 -4.65
CA GLY A 12 19.56 13.53 -4.36
C GLY A 12 19.85 14.62 -5.40
N LEU A 13 20.55 14.31 -6.49
CA LEU A 13 21.09 15.30 -7.43
C LEU A 13 20.01 16.23 -7.98
N ASP A 14 18.93 15.69 -8.51
CA ASP A 14 17.91 16.53 -9.13
C ASP A 14 17.18 17.34 -8.04
N MET A 15 16.91 16.76 -6.88
CA MET A 15 16.32 17.50 -5.75
C MET A 15 17.22 18.65 -5.28
N ALA A 16 18.54 18.44 -5.26
CA ALA A 16 19.49 19.49 -4.90
C ALA A 16 19.51 20.65 -5.90
N ALA A 17 19.31 20.35 -7.19
CA ALA A 17 19.20 21.37 -8.25
C ALA A 17 18.01 22.33 -8.05
N GLU A 18 17.05 21.99 -7.19
CA GLU A 18 15.89 22.82 -6.83
C GLU A 18 16.19 23.80 -5.68
N GLY A 19 17.46 23.90 -5.28
CA GLY A 19 17.91 24.74 -4.17
C GLY A 19 17.68 24.08 -2.81
N LEU A 20 17.76 22.74 -2.74
CA LEU A 20 17.67 21.97 -1.50
C LEU A 20 19.05 21.40 -1.12
N VAL A 21 19.31 21.26 0.17
CA VAL A 21 20.41 20.40 0.65
C VAL A 21 19.81 19.02 0.91
N VAL A 22 20.28 18.00 0.18
CA VAL A 22 19.77 16.63 0.29
C VAL A 22 20.81 15.74 0.93
N ILE A 23 20.47 15.15 2.07
CA ILE A 23 21.36 14.28 2.84
C ILE A 23 20.73 12.90 2.92
N THR A 24 21.43 11.89 2.39
CA THR A 24 21.05 10.47 2.52
C THR A 24 21.94 9.83 3.56
N ILE A 25 21.35 9.19 4.56
CA ILE A 25 22.08 8.56 5.67
C ILE A 25 22.05 7.04 5.55
N GLN A 26 23.12 6.41 6.02
CA GLN A 26 23.17 4.95 6.21
C GLN A 26 23.03 4.67 7.69
N TYR A 27 22.24 3.66 8.05
CA TYR A 27 22.08 3.20 9.42
C TYR A 27 22.09 1.68 9.45
N ARG A 28 22.46 1.08 10.59
CA ARG A 28 22.45 -0.37 10.74
C ARG A 28 21.02 -0.91 10.64
N THR A 29 20.84 -1.96 9.85
CA THR A 29 19.56 -2.67 9.67
C THR A 29 19.67 -4.11 10.20
N ASN A 30 18.64 -4.93 10.01
CA ASN A 30 18.60 -6.36 10.36
C ASN A 30 19.14 -6.63 11.79
N ILE A 31 19.76 -7.79 12.03
CA ILE A 31 20.32 -8.12 13.36
C ILE A 31 21.35 -7.07 13.84
N PHE A 32 22.09 -6.42 12.95
CA PHE A 32 23.09 -5.41 13.34
C PHE A 32 22.46 -4.12 13.88
N GLY A 33 21.24 -3.80 13.45
CA GLY A 33 20.51 -2.58 13.83
C GLY A 33 19.57 -2.78 15.01
N TRP A 34 19.02 -3.98 15.18
CA TRP A 34 17.82 -4.18 15.98
C TRP A 34 17.97 -5.18 17.14
N ILE A 35 19.07 -5.94 17.22
CA ILE A 35 19.25 -6.97 18.25
C ILE A 35 19.16 -6.39 19.67
N ASN A 36 18.29 -6.97 20.51
CA ASN A 36 18.13 -6.61 21.91
C ASN A 36 18.18 -7.89 22.76
N ALA A 37 19.22 -8.08 23.56
CA ALA A 37 19.37 -9.24 24.45
C ALA A 37 19.56 -8.73 25.88
N PRO A 38 18.51 -8.79 26.74
CA PRO A 38 18.56 -8.20 28.08
C PRO A 38 19.54 -8.91 29.02
N GLU A 39 20.03 -10.10 28.64
CA GLU A 39 21.10 -10.81 29.34
C GLU A 39 22.46 -10.11 29.24
N ASN A 40 22.59 -9.11 28.36
CA ASN A 40 23.82 -8.34 28.18
C ASN A 40 23.53 -6.84 27.97
N ASN A 41 24.07 -5.99 28.84
CA ASN A 41 23.86 -4.54 28.80
C ASN A 41 24.41 -3.84 27.53
N GLU A 42 25.37 -4.45 26.80
CA GLU A 42 25.81 -3.94 25.50
C GLU A 42 24.77 -4.19 24.40
N LEU A 43 23.86 -5.16 24.57
CA LEU A 43 22.84 -5.58 23.62
C LEU A 43 21.48 -4.91 23.87
N SER A 44 21.46 -3.58 23.94
CA SER A 44 20.27 -2.77 24.27
C SER A 44 19.32 -2.47 23.09
N GLY A 45 19.65 -2.90 21.87
CA GLY A 45 18.82 -2.70 20.68
C GLY A 45 18.77 -1.27 20.15
N ASN A 46 17.92 -1.07 19.13
CA ASN A 46 17.71 0.22 18.47
C ASN A 46 18.96 0.93 17.95
N TYR A 47 20.03 0.19 17.65
CA TYR A 47 21.24 0.76 17.07
C TYR A 47 20.98 1.49 15.75
N GLY A 48 20.05 0.99 14.93
CA GLY A 48 19.62 1.67 13.71
C GLY A 48 18.99 3.04 13.98
N LEU A 49 18.18 3.16 15.04
CA LEU A 49 17.63 4.46 15.47
C LEU A 49 18.73 5.37 16.06
N GLN A 50 19.66 4.81 16.85
CA GLN A 50 20.78 5.57 17.40
C GLN A 50 21.69 6.12 16.29
N ASP A 51 21.96 5.33 15.24
CA ASP A 51 22.71 5.78 14.07
C ASP A 51 22.01 6.97 13.37
N GLN A 52 20.69 6.90 13.23
CA GLN A 52 19.90 7.99 12.64
C GLN A 52 19.89 9.23 13.54
N MET A 53 19.79 9.06 14.87
CA MET A 53 19.87 10.17 15.82
C MET A 53 21.23 10.88 15.74
N LEU A 54 22.32 10.11 15.75
CA LEU A 54 23.67 10.66 15.59
C LEU A 54 23.83 11.41 14.26
N ALA A 55 23.21 10.92 13.18
CA ALA A 55 23.21 11.62 11.92
C ALA A 55 22.41 12.93 11.96
N LEU A 56 21.26 12.96 12.64
CA LEU A 56 20.47 14.18 12.85
C LEU A 56 21.23 15.23 13.68
N ASP A 57 21.91 14.80 14.75
CA ASP A 57 22.77 15.68 15.56
C ASP A 57 23.90 16.27 14.70
N TRP A 58 24.57 15.43 13.90
CA TRP A 58 25.60 15.88 12.98
C TRP A 58 25.04 16.89 11.96
N ILE A 59 23.85 16.65 11.42
CA ILE A 59 23.19 17.57 10.48
C ILE A 59 22.91 18.90 11.17
N GLN A 60 22.36 18.90 12.39
CA GLN A 60 22.10 20.12 13.16
C GLN A 60 23.38 20.97 13.34
N GLU A 61 24.49 20.32 13.69
CA GLU A 61 25.77 21.01 13.93
C GLU A 61 26.47 21.47 12.63
N ASN A 62 26.34 20.73 11.52
CA ASN A 62 27.21 20.89 10.36
C ASN A 62 26.52 21.40 9.09
N VAL A 63 25.20 21.26 8.95
CA VAL A 63 24.50 21.53 7.67
C VAL A 63 24.63 22.98 7.20
N LYS A 64 24.84 23.93 8.13
CA LYS A 64 25.08 25.34 7.80
C LYS A 64 26.33 25.53 6.93
N SER A 65 27.38 24.72 7.14
CA SER A 65 28.60 24.75 6.32
C SER A 65 28.37 24.25 4.88
N LEU A 66 27.33 23.44 4.68
CA LEU A 66 26.88 22.93 3.38
C LEU A 66 25.87 23.86 2.70
N GLY A 67 25.58 25.03 3.30
CA GLY A 67 24.60 25.99 2.79
C GLY A 67 23.14 25.67 3.15
N GLY A 68 22.90 24.72 4.06
CA GLY A 68 21.55 24.41 4.55
C GLY A 68 21.15 25.19 5.80
N ASN A 69 19.89 25.03 6.21
CA ASN A 69 19.33 25.68 7.39
C ASN A 69 18.99 24.64 8.46
N SER A 70 19.69 24.67 9.59
CA SER A 70 19.49 23.72 10.71
C SER A 70 18.11 23.88 11.38
N ASN A 71 17.48 25.04 11.23
CA ASN A 71 16.12 25.31 11.74
C ASN A 71 15.02 24.92 10.74
N HIS A 72 15.38 24.33 9.60
CA HIS A 72 14.44 23.97 8.55
C HIS A 72 14.81 22.62 7.94
N ILE A 73 14.60 21.56 8.71
CA ILE A 73 14.91 20.19 8.33
C ILE A 73 13.60 19.42 8.09
N THR A 74 13.53 18.74 6.94
CA THR A 74 12.46 17.79 6.63
C THR A 74 13.01 16.36 6.67
N LEU A 75 12.45 15.51 7.54
CA LEU A 75 12.82 14.10 7.63
C LEU A 75 11.89 13.25 6.74
N LEU A 76 12.47 12.60 5.73
CA LEU A 76 11.73 11.71 4.82
C LEU A 76 12.01 10.25 5.17
N GLY A 77 10.96 9.50 5.46
CA GLY A 77 10.99 8.05 5.64
C GLY A 77 10.13 7.34 4.59
N HIS A 78 10.69 6.34 3.92
CA HIS A 78 9.96 5.48 2.97
C HIS A 78 9.91 4.03 3.45
N GLY A 79 8.80 3.36 3.15
CA GLY A 79 8.59 1.95 3.42
C GLY A 79 8.32 1.71 4.89
N THR A 80 8.11 0.44 5.23
CA THR A 80 7.68 0.02 6.57
C THR A 80 8.66 0.44 7.67
N THR A 81 9.97 0.30 7.45
CA THR A 81 10.98 0.69 8.45
C THR A 81 11.28 2.19 8.44
N GLY A 82 11.44 2.81 7.27
CA GLY A 82 11.87 4.21 7.17
C GLY A 82 10.80 5.18 7.66
N ALA A 83 9.54 4.98 7.27
CA ALA A 83 8.43 5.80 7.76
C ALA A 83 8.21 5.62 9.27
N ALA A 84 8.28 4.38 9.78
CA ALA A 84 8.18 4.11 11.21
C ALA A 84 9.30 4.81 12.01
N CYS A 85 10.55 4.76 11.54
CA CYS A 85 11.66 5.45 12.19
C CYS A 85 11.48 6.97 12.23
N ALA A 86 11.03 7.58 11.12
CA ALA A 86 10.78 9.02 11.07
C ALA A 86 9.72 9.45 12.10
N LEU A 87 8.63 8.69 12.23
CA LEU A 87 7.61 8.93 13.24
C LEU A 87 8.14 8.72 14.67
N LEU A 88 8.97 7.69 14.88
CA LEU A 88 9.57 7.41 16.19
C LEU A 88 10.51 8.52 16.67
N HIS A 89 11.32 9.11 15.79
CA HIS A 89 12.16 10.25 16.18
C HIS A 89 11.34 11.42 16.69
N PHE A 90 10.17 11.67 16.07
CA PHE A 90 9.25 12.68 16.57
C PHE A 90 8.64 12.27 17.92
N VAL A 91 8.12 11.05 18.05
CA VAL A 91 7.51 10.56 19.31
C VAL A 91 8.51 10.60 20.47
N GLN A 92 9.77 10.23 20.24
CA GLN A 92 10.82 10.26 21.25
C GLN A 92 11.17 11.69 21.68
N SER A 93 11.13 12.67 20.76
CA SER A 93 11.37 14.08 21.08
C SER A 93 10.30 14.70 22.00
N GLN A 94 9.11 14.09 22.10
CA GLN A 94 8.03 14.55 22.95
C GLN A 94 8.10 14.02 24.39
N GLN A 95 9.00 13.07 24.67
CA GLN A 95 9.12 12.49 26.00
C GLN A 95 9.94 13.41 26.92
N SER A 96 9.42 13.65 28.14
CA SER A 96 9.95 14.59 29.15
C SER A 96 11.43 14.36 29.52
N SER A 97 11.94 13.16 29.29
CA SER A 97 13.31 12.74 29.56
C SER A 97 14.31 13.16 28.46
N TYR A 98 13.83 13.72 27.35
CA TYR A 98 14.64 14.16 26.21
C TYR A 98 14.57 15.69 26.06
N PRO A 99 15.42 16.45 26.78
CA PRO A 99 15.39 17.92 26.79
C PRO A 99 16.11 18.52 25.58
N MET A 100 15.75 18.09 24.37
CA MET A 100 16.33 18.62 23.14
C MET A 100 15.27 19.34 22.31
N ALA A 101 15.65 20.48 21.74
CA ALA A 101 14.86 21.16 20.73
C ALA A 101 14.54 20.19 19.56
N PRO A 102 13.41 20.34 18.86
CA PRO A 102 13.06 19.44 17.77
C PRO A 102 14.16 19.43 16.70
N LEU A 103 14.71 18.24 16.42
CA LEU A 103 15.80 18.05 15.45
C LEU A 103 15.36 18.22 13.99
N PHE A 104 14.05 18.25 13.75
CA PHE A 104 13.45 18.52 12.45
C PHE A 104 12.09 19.19 12.61
N ASN A 105 11.64 19.85 11.56
CA ASN A 105 10.45 20.71 11.57
C ASN A 105 9.29 20.10 10.79
N GLN A 106 9.61 19.16 9.91
CA GLN A 106 8.68 18.58 8.95
C GLN A 106 8.99 17.11 8.71
N MET A 107 7.96 16.35 8.33
CA MET A 107 8.11 14.94 8.07
C MET A 107 7.40 14.55 6.76
N ILE A 108 8.00 13.61 6.03
CA ILE A 108 7.37 12.97 4.88
C ILE A 108 7.38 11.45 5.13
N LEU A 109 6.19 10.85 5.21
CA LEU A 109 5.98 9.42 5.42
C LEU A 109 5.44 8.78 4.14
N MET A 110 6.26 8.00 3.46
CA MET A 110 5.89 7.38 2.19
C MET A 110 5.75 5.86 2.37
N SER A 111 4.61 5.30 1.96
CA SER A 111 4.33 3.86 1.96
C SER A 111 4.71 3.17 3.27
N GLY A 112 4.32 3.78 4.39
CA GLY A 112 4.77 3.37 5.74
C GLY A 112 4.17 2.06 6.25
N GLY A 113 3.14 1.54 5.61
CA GLY A 113 2.41 0.35 6.05
C GLY A 113 1.87 0.45 7.47
N ASP A 114 1.74 -0.69 8.16
CA ASP A 114 1.33 -0.74 9.57
C ASP A 114 2.48 -0.37 10.53
N ILE A 115 2.68 0.93 10.76
CA ILE A 115 3.72 1.44 11.66
C ILE A 115 3.59 0.86 13.08
N GLU A 116 2.37 0.64 13.60
CA GLU A 116 2.18 0.03 14.93
C GLU A 116 2.74 -1.39 14.96
N LYS A 117 2.49 -2.19 13.92
CA LYS A 117 3.06 -3.53 13.74
C LYS A 117 4.57 -3.50 13.50
N GLN A 118 5.10 -2.45 12.86
CA GLN A 118 6.54 -2.31 12.60
C GLN A 118 7.36 -1.93 13.82
N VAL A 119 6.73 -1.31 14.81
CA VAL A 119 7.37 -1.01 16.08
C VAL A 119 7.08 -2.15 17.03
N ALA A 120 7.95 -3.16 16.99
CA ALA A 120 7.74 -4.39 17.72
C ALA A 120 7.79 -4.14 19.24
N PRO A 121 6.88 -4.76 20.02
CA PRO A 121 6.99 -4.78 21.47
C PRO A 121 8.37 -5.27 21.88
N LEU A 122 8.98 -4.61 22.86
CA LEU A 122 10.33 -4.95 23.33
C LEU A 122 10.50 -6.45 23.61
N ALA A 123 9.51 -7.09 24.24
CA ALA A 123 9.53 -8.52 24.54
C ALA A 123 9.65 -9.40 23.29
N GLN A 124 9.00 -9.03 22.18
CA GLN A 124 9.06 -9.79 20.93
C GLN A 124 10.44 -9.67 20.27
N VAL A 125 11.03 -8.47 20.28
CA VAL A 125 12.40 -8.25 19.77
C VAL A 125 13.42 -9.02 20.60
N GLN A 126 13.24 -9.04 21.92
CA GLN A 126 14.09 -9.80 22.84
C GLN A 126 14.01 -11.30 22.58
N GLU A 127 12.81 -11.83 22.37
CA GLU A 127 12.63 -13.25 22.04
C GLU A 127 13.27 -13.60 20.69
N ALA A 128 13.02 -12.81 19.65
CA ALA A 128 13.66 -12.99 18.34
C ALA A 128 15.20 -12.94 18.44
N SER A 129 15.73 -12.06 19.28
CA SER A 129 17.16 -11.93 19.53
C SER A 129 17.73 -13.15 20.25
N ARG A 130 17.02 -13.72 21.23
CA ARG A 130 17.44 -14.97 21.88
C ARG A 130 17.51 -16.12 20.89
N VAL A 131 16.47 -16.32 20.07
CA VAL A 131 16.46 -17.38 19.06
C VAL A 131 17.65 -17.24 18.10
N LEU A 132 17.98 -16.01 17.67
CA LEU A 132 19.16 -15.75 16.86
C LEU A 132 20.48 -16.09 17.56
N VAL A 133 20.64 -15.68 18.82
CA VAL A 133 21.83 -15.96 19.62
C VAL A 133 22.02 -17.47 19.80
N GLN A 134 20.95 -18.21 20.08
CA GLN A 134 20.97 -19.66 20.19
C GLN A 134 21.37 -20.30 18.86
N LYS A 135 20.78 -19.86 17.74
CA LYS A 135 21.06 -20.38 16.40
C LYS A 135 22.49 -20.12 15.94
N LEU A 136 23.11 -19.05 16.41
CA LEU A 136 24.53 -18.75 16.17
C LEU A 136 25.47 -19.50 17.12
N GLY A 137 24.94 -20.25 18.09
CA GLY A 137 25.73 -20.96 19.09
C GLY A 137 26.46 -20.01 20.03
N CYS A 138 25.88 -18.83 20.31
CA CYS A 138 26.45 -17.82 21.21
C CYS A 138 25.73 -17.74 22.56
N GLN A 139 24.96 -18.77 22.91
CA GLN A 139 24.39 -18.96 24.25
C GLN A 139 25.48 -19.44 25.20
N PHE A 140 25.97 -18.59 26.10
CA PHE A 140 26.92 -18.99 27.14
C PHE A 140 26.32 -18.68 28.51
N GLU A 141 26.38 -19.66 29.42
CA GLU A 141 25.77 -19.59 30.75
C GLU A 141 26.50 -18.63 31.71
N GLU A 142 27.76 -18.29 31.44
CA GLU A 142 28.55 -17.41 32.32
C GLU A 142 28.45 -15.92 31.93
N ASN A 143 27.51 -15.23 32.59
CA ASN A 143 27.46 -13.76 32.79
C ASN A 143 27.31 -12.86 31.55
N GLY A 144 26.85 -13.37 30.40
CA GLY A 144 26.52 -12.57 29.22
C GLY A 144 27.72 -11.92 28.49
N LYS A 145 28.86 -11.70 29.15
CA LYS A 145 30.07 -11.06 28.57
C LYS A 145 30.63 -11.81 27.37
N GLN A 146 30.54 -13.14 27.36
CA GLN A 146 31.03 -13.97 26.25
C GLN A 146 30.09 -13.95 25.03
N MET A 147 28.82 -13.60 25.20
CA MET A 147 27.81 -13.57 24.13
C MET A 147 28.22 -12.61 23.02
N VAL A 148 28.54 -11.36 23.38
CA VAL A 148 28.91 -10.32 22.42
C VAL A 148 30.21 -10.65 21.70
N SER A 149 31.21 -11.18 22.43
CA SER A 149 32.47 -11.63 21.84
C SER A 149 32.26 -12.73 20.80
N CYS A 150 31.38 -13.70 21.10
CA CYS A 150 31.00 -14.73 20.14
C CYS A 150 30.25 -14.19 18.94
N LEU A 151 29.25 -13.30 19.13
CA LEU A 151 28.52 -12.71 18.02
C LEU A 151 29.46 -11.91 17.09
N ARG A 152 30.42 -11.17 17.67
CA ARG A 152 31.45 -10.41 16.93
C ARG A 152 32.47 -11.33 16.24
N SER A 153 32.62 -12.59 16.66
CA SER A 153 33.51 -13.56 16.00
C SER A 153 32.85 -14.32 14.84
N LYS A 154 31.53 -14.25 14.70
CA LYS A 154 30.81 -14.86 13.56
C LYS A 154 31.04 -14.07 12.28
N SER A 155 31.05 -14.78 11.15
CA SER A 155 31.09 -14.13 9.84
C SER A 155 29.76 -13.41 9.56
N VAL A 156 29.81 -12.32 8.80
CA VAL A 156 28.60 -11.61 8.35
C VAL A 156 27.64 -12.56 7.61
N SER A 157 28.17 -13.50 6.82
CA SER A 157 27.34 -14.47 6.10
C SER A 157 26.58 -15.39 7.05
N ASP A 158 27.19 -15.87 8.13
CA ASP A 158 26.53 -16.78 9.07
C ASP A 158 25.44 -16.06 9.86
N VAL A 159 25.74 -14.82 10.25
CA VAL A 159 24.81 -13.92 10.93
C VAL A 159 23.58 -13.65 10.05
N LEU A 160 23.78 -13.31 8.77
CA LEU A 160 22.68 -13.06 7.85
C LEU A 160 21.90 -14.33 7.52
N LYS A 161 22.54 -15.49 7.34
CA LYS A 161 21.83 -16.77 7.16
C LYS A 161 20.99 -17.15 8.38
N ALA A 162 21.50 -16.90 9.59
CA ALA A 162 20.74 -17.11 10.82
C ALA A 162 19.54 -16.17 10.90
N PHE A 163 19.73 -14.90 10.55
CA PHE A 163 18.64 -13.95 10.39
C PHE A 163 17.61 -14.44 9.38
N ASP A 164 17.99 -14.67 8.13
CA ASP A 164 17.07 -15.09 7.06
C ASP A 164 16.29 -16.35 7.44
N SER A 165 16.91 -17.32 8.10
CA SER A 165 16.23 -18.56 8.52
C SER A 165 15.16 -18.41 9.62
N ILE A 166 15.22 -17.34 10.42
CA ILE A 166 14.19 -17.05 11.44
C ILE A 166 13.06 -16.21 10.84
N TYR A 167 13.38 -15.45 9.80
CA TYR A 167 12.43 -14.68 9.01
C TYR A 167 11.85 -15.47 7.82
N ASP A 168 12.31 -16.71 7.63
CA ASP A 168 12.18 -17.51 6.41
C ASP A 168 10.71 -17.85 6.10
N HIS A 169 10.28 -17.50 4.89
CA HIS A 169 8.97 -17.81 4.32
C HIS A 169 7.76 -17.15 4.99
N GLY A 170 7.88 -15.93 5.51
CA GLY A 170 6.69 -15.14 5.88
C GLY A 170 6.00 -15.56 7.17
N ASN A 171 6.63 -16.40 8.00
CA ASN A 171 6.20 -16.59 9.38
C ASN A 171 6.64 -15.37 10.20
N GLY A 172 5.90 -14.26 10.06
CA GLY A 172 6.15 -12.97 10.71
C GLY A 172 5.98 -12.96 12.23
N THR A 173 6.16 -14.10 12.90
CA THR A 173 6.02 -14.27 14.35
C THR A 173 7.18 -13.66 15.12
N PHE A 174 8.38 -13.57 14.53
CA PHE A 174 9.54 -12.91 15.12
C PHE A 174 9.91 -11.68 14.30
N HIS A 175 9.69 -10.48 14.85
CA HIS A 175 10.03 -9.19 14.24
C HIS A 175 11.22 -8.54 14.96
N LEU A 176 12.18 -8.04 14.18
CA LEU A 176 13.39 -7.32 14.59
C LEU A 176 13.37 -6.04 13.80
N GLY A 177 12.90 -5.01 14.48
CA GLY A 177 12.89 -3.65 14.01
C GLY A 177 13.01 -2.71 15.18
N PRO A 178 12.64 -1.44 15.00
CA PRO A 178 12.65 -0.50 16.09
C PRO A 178 11.70 -0.96 17.20
N SER A 179 12.18 -0.89 18.43
CA SER A 179 11.41 -1.27 19.63
C SER A 179 11.30 -0.10 20.58
N ILE A 180 10.20 0.00 21.30
CA ILE A 180 10.03 0.99 22.37
C ILE A 180 9.45 0.28 23.60
N ALA A 181 9.68 0.84 24.78
CA ALA A 181 9.21 0.27 26.04
C ALA A 181 7.69 0.45 26.26
N TYR A 182 7.04 1.29 25.45
CA TYR A 182 5.63 1.68 25.60
C TYR A 182 4.86 1.31 24.32
N ASN A 183 3.53 1.19 24.41
CA ASN A 183 2.72 0.95 23.22
C ASN A 183 2.51 2.26 22.44
N LEU A 184 2.77 2.26 21.12
CA LEU A 184 2.49 3.41 20.25
C LEU A 184 1.01 3.81 20.28
N ALA A 185 0.09 2.85 20.37
CA ALA A 185 -1.34 3.13 20.48
C ALA A 185 -1.66 3.89 21.77
N ASP A 186 -1.01 3.54 22.89
CA ASP A 186 -1.18 4.25 24.16
C ASP A 186 -0.60 5.66 24.09
N ILE A 187 0.53 5.85 23.40
CA ILE A 187 1.11 7.15 23.09
C ILE A 187 0.12 8.00 22.28
N PHE A 188 -0.51 7.43 21.26
CA PHE A 188 -1.52 8.10 20.44
C PHE A 188 -2.82 8.42 21.20
N ASN A 189 -3.20 7.59 22.16
CA ASN A 189 -4.43 7.77 22.94
C ASN A 189 -4.25 8.65 24.17
N ASN A 190 -3.09 8.60 24.85
CA ASN A 190 -2.86 9.26 26.14
C ASN A 190 -2.18 10.63 26.04
N MET A 191 -1.47 10.94 24.95
CA MET A 191 -0.92 12.28 24.76
C MET A 191 -1.99 13.22 24.20
N THR A 192 -2.69 13.90 25.10
CA THR A 192 -3.52 15.05 24.77
C THR A 192 -2.64 16.16 24.19
N ILE A 193 -2.70 16.32 22.86
CA ILE A 193 -2.03 17.38 22.07
C ILE A 193 -0.50 17.37 22.25
N MET A 194 0.22 16.81 21.28
CA MET A 194 1.68 16.95 21.24
C MET A 194 2.04 18.40 20.88
N ASN A 195 2.85 19.03 21.73
CA ASN A 195 3.34 20.37 21.46
C ASN A 195 4.37 20.33 20.32
N ASN A 196 4.26 21.28 19.38
CA ASN A 196 5.19 21.41 18.25
C ASN A 196 5.24 20.19 17.32
N ALA A 197 4.08 19.56 17.04
CA ALA A 197 4.03 18.52 16.03
C ALA A 197 4.47 19.07 14.65
N PRO A 198 5.31 18.33 13.90
CA PRO A 198 5.79 18.78 12.59
C PRO A 198 4.66 18.71 11.56
N ASN A 199 4.64 19.66 10.63
CA ASN A 199 3.82 19.50 9.43
C ASN A 199 4.23 18.21 8.73
N THR A 200 3.25 17.40 8.35
CA THR A 200 3.49 16.03 7.90
C THR A 200 2.84 15.80 6.54
N MET A 201 3.60 15.30 5.58
CA MET A 201 3.06 14.77 4.32
C MET A 201 3.07 13.25 4.39
N MET A 202 1.97 12.61 4.05
CA MET A 202 1.84 11.16 4.06
C MET A 202 1.31 10.69 2.71
N GLY A 203 1.79 9.56 2.22
CA GLY A 203 1.17 8.94 1.05
C GLY A 203 1.51 7.48 0.88
N ILE A 204 0.75 6.84 0.00
CA ILE A 204 0.88 5.45 -0.40
C ILE A 204 0.72 5.34 -1.91
N THR A 205 1.04 4.18 -2.46
CA THR A 205 0.78 3.83 -3.87
C THR A 205 -0.52 3.03 -3.99
N SER A 206 -1.16 3.02 -5.17
CA SER A 206 -2.48 2.39 -5.36
C SER A 206 -2.47 0.86 -5.44
N ASN A 207 -1.29 0.24 -5.56
CA ASN A 207 -1.10 -1.21 -5.57
C ASN A 207 0.22 -1.59 -4.87
N GLU A 208 0.32 -1.28 -3.59
CA GLU A 208 1.51 -1.56 -2.76
C GLU A 208 1.92 -3.05 -2.80
N GLY A 209 0.93 -3.96 -2.85
CA GLY A 209 1.13 -5.41 -2.89
C GLY A 209 1.83 -5.91 -4.15
N ALA A 210 1.85 -5.15 -5.24
CA ALA A 210 2.59 -5.50 -6.47
C ALA A 210 4.12 -5.57 -6.28
N PHE A 211 4.63 -5.19 -5.11
CA PHE A 211 6.05 -5.22 -4.79
C PHE A 211 6.60 -6.59 -4.35
N LEU A 212 5.78 -7.61 -4.13
CA LEU A 212 6.28 -8.94 -3.72
C LEU A 212 6.38 -10.00 -4.85
N PRO A 213 6.62 -9.66 -6.13
CA PRO A 213 6.33 -10.59 -7.22
C PRO A 213 7.36 -11.69 -7.38
N ASP A 214 8.64 -11.57 -6.98
CA ASP A 214 9.63 -12.59 -7.41
C ASP A 214 9.33 -13.99 -6.90
N TYR A 215 9.12 -14.13 -5.60
CA TYR A 215 8.78 -15.41 -5.00
C TYR A 215 7.39 -15.90 -5.40
N TRP A 216 6.40 -15.00 -5.50
CA TRP A 216 5.05 -15.40 -5.90
C TRP A 216 4.94 -15.74 -7.38
N LEU A 217 5.71 -15.07 -8.24
CA LEU A 217 5.85 -15.43 -9.65
C LEU A 217 6.54 -16.78 -9.78
N GLU A 218 7.53 -17.12 -8.93
CA GLU A 218 8.10 -18.46 -8.90
C GLU A 218 7.06 -19.52 -8.53
N LEU A 219 6.28 -19.31 -7.46
CA LEU A 219 5.19 -20.21 -7.09
C LEU A 219 4.11 -20.32 -8.18
N ALA A 220 3.77 -19.20 -8.82
CA ALA A 220 2.82 -19.17 -9.93
C ALA A 220 3.36 -19.93 -11.16
N ARG A 221 4.66 -19.81 -11.46
CA ARG A 221 5.29 -20.58 -12.55
C ARG A 221 5.17 -22.08 -12.33
N ASP A 222 5.32 -22.53 -11.08
CA ASP A 222 5.18 -23.95 -10.75
C ASP A 222 3.78 -24.47 -11.06
N ASN A 223 2.74 -23.89 -10.44
CA ASN A 223 1.32 -24.14 -10.75
C ASN A 223 0.40 -23.34 -9.81
N TYR A 224 -0.92 -23.36 -10.10
CA TYR A 224 -1.95 -22.76 -9.26
C TYR A 224 -1.96 -23.32 -7.83
N GLU A 225 -1.80 -24.64 -7.65
CA GLU A 225 -1.87 -25.29 -6.34
C GLU A 225 -0.72 -24.87 -5.41
N SER A 226 0.50 -24.71 -5.93
CA SER A 226 1.65 -24.18 -5.18
C SER A 226 1.37 -22.77 -4.67
N LEU A 227 0.83 -21.90 -5.53
CA LEU A 227 0.47 -20.53 -5.14
C LEU A 227 -0.68 -20.51 -4.14
N LYS A 228 -1.74 -21.31 -4.36
CA LYS A 228 -2.89 -21.41 -3.46
C LYS A 228 -2.50 -22.00 -2.10
N SER A 229 -1.60 -22.96 -2.08
CA SER A 229 -1.01 -23.54 -0.87
C SER A 229 -0.27 -22.47 -0.05
N TYR A 230 0.55 -21.64 -0.70
CA TYR A 230 1.19 -20.50 -0.03
C TYR A 230 0.17 -19.52 0.54
N VAL A 231 -0.90 -19.20 -0.19
CA VAL A 231 -1.97 -18.33 0.32
C VAL A 231 -2.59 -18.91 1.60
N ASN A 232 -2.98 -20.19 1.57
CA ASN A 232 -3.68 -20.82 2.69
C ASN A 232 -2.79 -21.10 3.91
N TYR A 233 -1.56 -21.55 3.67
CA TYR A 233 -0.68 -22.04 4.74
C TYR A 233 0.35 -21.03 5.21
N THR A 234 0.62 -19.98 4.43
CA THR A 234 1.62 -18.97 4.78
C THR A 234 0.99 -17.59 4.88
N LEU A 235 0.40 -17.06 3.82
CA LEU A 235 -0.10 -15.69 3.77
C LEU A 235 -1.22 -15.44 4.78
N LEU A 236 -2.27 -16.26 4.74
CA LEU A 236 -3.43 -16.14 5.63
C LEU A 236 -3.08 -16.54 7.07
N LYS A 237 -2.20 -17.53 7.26
CA LYS A 237 -1.75 -17.90 8.61
C LYS A 237 -0.92 -16.81 9.28
N ALA A 238 -0.04 -16.15 8.52
CA ALA A 238 0.75 -15.03 9.02
C ALA A 238 -0.13 -13.84 9.42
N PHE A 239 -1.24 -13.61 8.70
CA PHE A 239 -2.23 -12.60 9.07
C PHE A 239 -2.93 -12.93 10.39
N ILE A 240 -3.38 -14.17 10.56
CA ILE A 240 -4.23 -14.56 11.68
C ILE A 240 -3.46 -14.69 13.00
N GLY A 241 -2.17 -15.05 12.95
CA GLY A 241 -1.23 -15.03 14.07
C GLY A 241 -1.66 -15.78 15.35
N ALA A 242 -1.09 -16.97 15.58
CA ALA A 242 -0.94 -17.70 16.87
C ALA A 242 -2.16 -17.93 17.82
N ASN A 243 -3.33 -17.39 17.54
CA ASN A 243 -4.51 -17.48 18.41
C ASN A 243 -5.39 -18.66 18.02
N GLY A 244 -4.92 -19.88 18.32
CA GLY A 244 -5.73 -21.11 18.38
C GLY A 244 -6.48 -21.56 17.10
N PRO A 245 -6.92 -22.82 17.00
CA PRO A 245 -7.54 -23.33 15.79
C PRO A 245 -9.01 -22.89 15.54
N ASN A 246 -9.76 -22.47 16.56
CA ASN A 246 -11.23 -22.40 16.45
C ASN A 246 -11.83 -20.98 16.25
N SER A 247 -11.16 -19.90 16.62
CA SER A 247 -11.63 -18.51 16.41
C SER A 247 -11.43 -17.99 14.98
N ASN A 248 -10.75 -18.78 14.13
CA ASN A 248 -10.15 -18.30 12.90
C ASN A 248 -10.88 -18.73 11.63
N GLN A 249 -11.87 -19.64 11.73
CA GLN A 249 -12.55 -20.17 10.55
C GLN A 249 -13.43 -19.12 9.87
N HIS A 250 -14.26 -18.38 10.61
CA HIS A 250 -15.10 -17.33 10.03
C HIS A 250 -14.29 -16.18 9.42
N ILE A 251 -13.13 -15.87 10.00
CA ILE A 251 -12.17 -14.90 9.46
C ILE A 251 -11.62 -15.41 8.12
N LEU A 252 -11.19 -16.66 8.06
CA LEU A 252 -10.72 -17.29 6.82
C LEU A 252 -11.81 -17.32 5.75
N GLU A 253 -13.06 -17.64 6.11
CA GLU A 253 -14.20 -17.63 5.21
C GLU A 253 -14.46 -16.22 4.64
N ALA A 254 -14.45 -15.19 5.49
CA ALA A 254 -14.64 -13.80 5.07
C ALA A 254 -13.50 -13.31 4.14
N LEU A 255 -12.25 -13.67 4.43
CA LEU A 255 -11.09 -13.33 3.61
C LEU A 255 -11.11 -14.05 2.27
N ASN A 256 -11.43 -15.35 2.28
CA ASN A 256 -11.61 -16.13 1.06
C ASN A 256 -12.73 -15.55 0.20
N TRP A 257 -13.89 -15.25 0.80
CA TRP A 257 -15.01 -14.63 0.10
C TRP A 257 -14.64 -13.30 -0.56
N ARG A 258 -13.91 -12.42 0.14
CA ARG A 258 -13.57 -11.09 -0.39
C ARG A 258 -12.45 -11.10 -1.43
N TYR A 259 -11.44 -11.95 -1.26
CA TYR A 259 -10.21 -11.86 -2.05
C TYR A 259 -9.92 -13.11 -2.89
N PHE A 260 -10.18 -14.32 -2.38
CA PHE A 260 -9.60 -15.56 -2.93
C PHE A 260 -10.61 -16.54 -3.53
N ASN A 261 -11.90 -16.18 -3.56
CA ASN A 261 -13.00 -16.95 -4.16
C ASN A 261 -13.52 -16.33 -5.46
N SER A 262 -12.93 -15.22 -5.92
CA SER A 262 -13.33 -14.52 -7.14
C SER A 262 -12.41 -14.95 -8.29
N GLY A 263 -12.91 -15.81 -9.18
CA GLY A 263 -12.20 -16.24 -10.40
C GLY A 263 -12.44 -17.72 -10.75
N PRO A 264 -12.13 -18.14 -11.99
CA PRO A 264 -12.12 -19.55 -12.33
C PRO A 264 -10.97 -20.27 -11.62
N ASP A 265 -11.26 -21.45 -11.06
CA ASP A 265 -10.23 -22.30 -10.46
C ASP A 265 -9.12 -22.59 -11.47
N GLY A 266 -7.86 -22.47 -11.03
CA GLY A 266 -6.68 -22.65 -11.89
C GLY A 266 -6.11 -21.35 -12.47
N ASP A 267 -6.78 -20.20 -12.36
CA ASP A 267 -6.26 -18.92 -12.84
C ASP A 267 -5.20 -18.33 -11.90
N ARG A 268 -3.94 -18.54 -12.28
CA ARG A 268 -2.76 -18.05 -11.56
C ARG A 268 -2.63 -16.52 -11.58
N ILE A 269 -3.06 -15.86 -12.66
CA ILE A 269 -2.94 -14.41 -12.83
C ILE A 269 -3.95 -13.71 -11.92
N GLN A 270 -5.20 -14.20 -11.91
CA GLN A 270 -6.22 -13.71 -11.01
C GLN A 270 -5.83 -13.93 -9.55
N LEU A 271 -5.28 -15.10 -9.20
CA LEU A 271 -4.81 -15.37 -7.84
C LEU A 271 -3.69 -14.41 -7.41
N LEU A 272 -2.74 -14.10 -8.29
CA LEU A 272 -1.70 -13.08 -8.03
C LEU A 272 -2.31 -11.68 -7.83
N ALA A 273 -3.27 -11.27 -8.66
CA ALA A 273 -3.96 -10.00 -8.50
C ALA A 273 -4.70 -9.92 -7.15
N SER A 274 -5.38 -10.99 -6.76
CA SER A 274 -6.05 -11.12 -5.46
C SER A 274 -5.09 -11.02 -4.27
N MET A 275 -3.91 -11.64 -4.37
CA MET A 275 -2.87 -11.52 -3.34
C MET A 275 -2.37 -10.07 -3.19
N GLN A 276 -2.14 -9.39 -4.31
CA GLN A 276 -1.71 -7.98 -4.31
C GLN A 276 -2.79 -7.07 -3.72
N LYS A 277 -4.07 -7.32 -4.04
CA LYS A 277 -5.21 -6.61 -3.44
C LYS A 277 -5.24 -6.75 -1.93
N PHE A 278 -5.21 -8.00 -1.46
CA PHE A 278 -5.24 -8.32 -0.04
C PHE A 278 -4.13 -7.61 0.71
N ILE A 279 -2.89 -7.65 0.20
CA ILE A 279 -1.75 -7.01 0.85
C ILE A 279 -1.82 -5.48 0.79
N SER A 280 -2.26 -4.90 -0.34
CA SER A 280 -2.42 -3.45 -0.45
C SER A 280 -3.45 -2.95 0.56
N GLU A 281 -4.61 -3.60 0.65
CA GLU A 281 -5.65 -3.22 1.61
C GLU A 281 -5.17 -3.43 3.07
N TYR A 282 -4.66 -4.62 3.38
CA TYR A 282 -4.32 -5.05 4.74
C TYR A 282 -3.07 -4.36 5.31
N GLU A 283 -1.94 -4.41 4.61
CA GLU A 283 -0.66 -3.92 5.14
C GLU A 283 -0.45 -2.41 4.93
N TYR A 284 -1.21 -1.76 4.03
CA TYR A 284 -0.95 -0.36 3.66
C TYR A 284 -2.16 0.56 3.75
N GLU A 285 -3.23 0.33 2.98
CA GLU A 285 -4.35 1.28 2.89
C GLU A 285 -5.07 1.48 4.23
N ILE A 286 -5.33 0.39 4.96
CA ILE A 286 -6.00 0.45 6.24
C ILE A 286 -5.12 1.11 7.31
N PRO A 287 -3.86 0.67 7.53
CA PRO A 287 -2.99 1.38 8.46
C PRO A 287 -2.77 2.85 8.09
N PHE A 288 -2.64 3.17 6.80
CA PHE A 288 -2.54 4.55 6.33
C PHE A 288 -3.76 5.39 6.75
N TYR A 289 -4.97 4.88 6.51
CA TYR A 289 -6.20 5.56 6.93
C TYR A 289 -6.30 5.69 8.46
N ARG A 290 -5.90 4.66 9.21
CA ARG A 290 -5.88 4.68 10.68
C ARG A 290 -4.93 5.75 11.19
N LEU A 291 -3.70 5.76 10.70
CA LEU A 291 -2.66 6.69 11.10
C LEU A 291 -3.04 8.14 10.76
N LEU A 292 -3.63 8.39 9.58
CA LEU A 292 -4.18 9.71 9.24
C LEU A 292 -5.23 10.18 10.24
N ASN A 293 -6.13 9.29 10.68
CA ASN A 293 -7.15 9.63 11.67
C ASN A 293 -6.54 9.86 13.06
N GLN A 294 -5.56 9.05 13.47
CA GLN A 294 -4.84 9.24 14.73
C GLN A 294 -4.09 10.56 14.73
N MET A 295 -3.19 10.78 13.76
CA MET A 295 -2.36 11.99 13.70
C MET A 295 -3.18 13.28 13.58
N SER A 296 -4.29 13.29 12.83
CA SER A 296 -5.15 14.48 12.72
C SER A 296 -5.92 14.81 14.01
N ASN A 297 -5.99 13.89 14.97
CA ASN A 297 -6.53 14.16 16.31
C ASN A 297 -5.44 14.63 17.29
N MET A 298 -4.16 14.42 16.98
CA MET A 298 -3.05 14.62 17.91
C MET A 298 -2.52 16.05 17.99
N SER A 299 -2.85 16.92 17.04
CA SER A 299 -2.37 18.30 17.04
C SER A 299 -3.37 19.22 16.35
N SER A 300 -3.65 20.35 16.99
CA SER A 300 -4.46 21.43 16.42
C SER A 300 -3.65 22.43 15.59
N THR A 301 -2.32 22.35 15.66
CA THR A 301 -1.40 23.35 15.08
C THR A 301 -0.63 22.84 13.86
N SER A 302 -0.47 21.52 13.71
CA SER A 302 0.26 20.93 12.59
C SER A 302 -0.67 20.54 11.45
N GLU A 303 -0.26 20.84 10.22
CA GLU A 303 -1.00 20.45 9.03
C GLU A 303 -0.54 19.07 8.53
N ILE A 304 -1.51 18.22 8.17
CA ILE A 304 -1.26 16.91 7.57
C ILE A 304 -1.71 16.96 6.12
N TYR A 305 -0.87 16.53 5.19
CA TYR A 305 -1.17 16.48 3.76
C TYR A 305 -1.10 15.04 3.28
N ALA A 306 -2.22 14.50 2.80
CA ALA A 306 -2.29 13.10 2.34
C ALA A 306 -2.27 13.02 0.80
N TYR A 307 -1.60 12.01 0.23
CA TYR A 307 -1.73 11.66 -1.18
C TYR A 307 -1.87 10.15 -1.44
N ILE A 308 -2.41 9.83 -2.61
CA ILE A 308 -2.37 8.51 -3.23
C ILE A 308 -1.65 8.66 -4.58
N TYR A 309 -0.61 7.85 -4.80
CA TYR A 309 0.05 7.78 -6.10
C TYR A 309 -0.54 6.65 -6.93
N ASP A 310 -1.07 7.00 -8.11
CA ASP A 310 -1.80 6.09 -8.98
C ASP A 310 -1.41 6.32 -10.45
N PHE A 311 -0.12 6.21 -10.72
CA PHE A 311 0.41 6.24 -12.07
C PHE A 311 0.81 4.83 -12.51
N ALA A 312 -0.05 4.20 -13.31
CA ALA A 312 0.17 2.85 -13.79
C ALA A 312 1.38 2.74 -14.74
N ASN A 313 1.90 1.52 -14.91
CA ASN A 313 2.99 1.19 -15.83
C ASN A 313 4.32 1.95 -15.60
N THR A 314 4.48 2.61 -14.45
CA THR A 314 5.78 3.13 -14.02
C THR A 314 6.60 2.04 -13.33
N MET A 315 7.92 2.23 -13.32
CA MET A 315 8.80 1.30 -12.63
C MET A 315 8.92 1.62 -11.15
N ASP A 316 9.06 0.57 -10.34
CA ASP A 316 9.51 0.67 -8.97
C ASP A 316 11.03 0.86 -8.89
N MET A 317 11.54 0.97 -7.68
CA MET A 317 12.96 1.17 -7.45
C MET A 317 13.86 -0.05 -7.68
N ARG A 318 13.26 -1.22 -7.92
CA ARG A 318 13.97 -2.42 -8.40
C ARG A 318 14.11 -2.38 -9.93
N GLY A 319 13.49 -1.39 -10.58
CA GLY A 319 13.45 -1.26 -12.03
C GLY A 319 12.39 -2.14 -12.68
N LYS A 320 11.37 -2.57 -11.92
CA LYS A 320 10.29 -3.43 -12.41
C LYS A 320 9.03 -2.62 -12.65
N VAL A 321 8.40 -2.87 -13.78
CA VAL A 321 7.12 -2.24 -14.13
C VAL A 321 5.98 -3.11 -13.60
N ASN A 322 5.04 -2.50 -12.89
CA ASN A 322 3.82 -3.18 -12.48
C ASN A 322 2.89 -3.39 -13.68
N LEU A 323 2.48 -4.64 -13.91
CA LEU A 323 1.53 -5.01 -14.96
C LEU A 323 0.09 -5.20 -14.44
N PHE A 324 -0.09 -5.29 -13.12
CA PHE A 324 -1.36 -5.61 -12.45
C PHE A 324 -2.22 -4.37 -12.15
N ALA A 325 -2.13 -3.34 -13.01
CA ALA A 325 -2.75 -2.03 -12.82
C ALA A 325 -2.34 -1.31 -11.51
N GLY A 326 -2.56 0.01 -11.50
CA GLY A 326 -2.12 0.88 -10.40
C GLY A 326 -0.59 1.01 -10.30
N ALA A 327 -0.15 1.70 -9.26
CA ALA A 327 1.24 1.97 -8.97
C ALA A 327 1.77 1.00 -7.90
N SER A 328 2.92 0.36 -8.15
CA SER A 328 3.54 -0.54 -7.17
C SER A 328 4.24 0.22 -6.05
N HIS A 329 4.50 -0.45 -4.92
CA HIS A 329 5.34 0.10 -3.85
C HIS A 329 6.64 0.70 -4.40
N SER A 330 7.04 1.85 -3.88
CA SER A 330 8.22 2.63 -4.28
C SER A 330 8.23 3.19 -5.71
N SER A 331 7.15 3.08 -6.48
CA SER A 331 7.12 3.53 -7.87
C SER A 331 6.93 5.06 -8.03
N ASP A 332 6.65 5.76 -6.94
CA ASP A 332 6.68 7.23 -6.84
C ASP A 332 8.11 7.76 -6.69
N LEU A 333 8.99 7.07 -5.95
CA LEU A 333 10.36 7.49 -5.68
C LEU A 333 11.21 7.81 -6.92
N PRO A 334 11.26 6.98 -7.98
CA PRO A 334 12.03 7.30 -9.19
C PRO A 334 11.60 8.59 -9.85
N LEU A 335 10.30 8.91 -9.80
CA LEU A 335 9.81 10.18 -10.31
C LEU A 335 10.17 11.31 -9.35
N ILE A 336 9.87 11.18 -8.06
CA ILE A 336 10.14 12.21 -7.04
C ILE A 336 11.59 12.69 -7.09
N PHE A 337 12.54 11.76 -7.00
CA PHE A 337 13.97 12.07 -6.98
C PHE A 337 14.53 12.43 -8.36
N GLY A 338 13.76 12.24 -9.43
CA GLY A 338 13.99 12.86 -10.73
C GLY A 338 14.72 12.02 -11.79
N PRO A 339 14.99 12.64 -12.95
CA PRO A 339 15.47 11.94 -14.14
C PRO A 339 16.81 11.23 -13.93
N SER A 340 17.67 11.71 -13.04
CA SER A 340 18.97 11.10 -12.74
C SER A 340 18.79 9.74 -12.06
N LEU A 341 17.93 9.67 -11.03
CA LEU A 341 17.62 8.40 -10.37
C LEU A 341 16.90 7.47 -11.34
N PHE A 342 15.90 7.99 -12.05
CA PHE A 342 15.15 7.21 -13.02
C PHE A 342 16.06 6.60 -14.10
N GLN A 343 17.02 7.37 -14.64
CA GLN A 343 17.97 6.89 -15.63
C GLN A 343 18.96 5.87 -15.05
N GLN A 344 19.38 6.03 -13.79
CA GLN A 344 20.25 5.07 -13.11
C GLN A 344 19.60 3.68 -13.04
N ILE A 345 18.29 3.62 -12.79
CA ILE A 345 17.52 2.38 -12.64
C ILE A 345 17.10 1.83 -14.01
N SER A 346 16.32 2.60 -14.77
CA SER A 346 15.72 2.14 -16.04
C SER A 346 16.68 2.04 -17.21
N ARG A 347 17.82 2.76 -17.15
CA ARG A 347 18.72 2.97 -18.28
C ARG A 347 18.05 3.63 -19.50
N ARG A 348 16.92 4.32 -19.29
CA ARG A 348 16.26 5.18 -20.28
C ARG A 348 15.89 6.54 -19.67
N ARG A 349 15.47 7.46 -20.53
CA ARG A 349 14.88 8.74 -20.11
C ARG A 349 13.38 8.55 -19.81
N PHE A 350 12.79 9.56 -19.18
CA PHE A 350 11.34 9.64 -19.03
C PHE A 350 10.64 9.60 -20.39
N THR A 351 9.48 8.96 -20.38
CA THR A 351 8.44 9.17 -21.39
C THR A 351 7.76 10.52 -21.18
N ILE A 352 6.94 10.94 -22.14
CA ILE A 352 6.21 12.21 -22.05
C ILE A 352 5.27 12.21 -20.83
N ASP A 353 4.63 11.09 -20.52
CA ASP A 353 3.66 11.02 -19.41
C ASP A 353 4.35 10.92 -18.05
N GLU A 354 5.49 10.23 -17.96
CA GLU A 354 6.35 10.27 -16.77
C GLU A 354 6.88 11.68 -16.49
N GLU A 355 7.29 12.44 -17.52
CA GLU A 355 7.72 13.84 -17.37
C GLU A 355 6.58 14.74 -16.86
N LYS A 356 5.35 14.54 -17.35
CA LYS A 356 4.17 15.28 -16.84
C LYS A 356 3.90 14.93 -15.38
N MET A 357 3.89 13.64 -15.04
CA MET A 357 3.64 13.17 -13.67
C MET A 357 4.73 13.64 -12.71
N PHE A 358 5.99 13.56 -13.14
CA PHE A 358 7.15 14.11 -12.45
C PHE A 358 6.92 15.57 -12.03
N ARG A 359 6.57 16.44 -12.98
CA ARG A 359 6.32 17.87 -12.69
C ARG A 359 5.13 18.09 -11.75
N LYS A 360 4.06 17.31 -11.95
CA LYS A 360 2.82 17.37 -11.14
C LYS A 360 3.08 17.01 -9.68
N MET A 361 3.93 16.02 -9.41
CA MET A 361 4.23 15.54 -8.06
C MET A 361 5.38 16.29 -7.40
N ARG A 362 6.43 16.62 -8.16
CA ARG A 362 7.65 17.21 -7.61
C ARG A 362 7.48 18.61 -7.08
N THR A 363 6.72 19.45 -7.79
CA THR A 363 6.52 20.85 -7.38
C THR A 363 5.88 20.95 -5.99
N PRO A 364 4.77 20.23 -5.69
CA PRO A 364 4.19 20.22 -4.36
C PRO A 364 5.13 19.68 -3.27
N ILE A 365 5.91 18.62 -3.56
CA ILE A 365 6.85 18.05 -2.58
C ILE A 365 7.95 19.05 -2.24
N ILE A 366 8.54 19.73 -3.23
CA ILE A 366 9.56 20.76 -3.00
C ILE A 366 8.98 21.93 -2.19
N ASN A 367 7.78 22.38 -2.54
CA ASN A 367 7.11 23.45 -1.79
C ASN A 367 6.87 23.04 -0.34
N PHE A 368 6.39 21.81 -0.12
CA PHE A 368 6.24 21.27 1.21
C PHE A 368 7.58 21.30 1.95
N ILE A 369 8.65 20.74 1.40
CA ILE A 369 10.01 20.76 2.01
C ILE A 369 10.46 22.19 2.35
N LYS A 370 10.09 23.20 1.56
CA LYS A 370 10.48 24.60 1.78
C LYS A 370 9.60 25.35 2.79
N SER A 371 8.32 25.02 2.93
CA SER A 371 7.37 25.87 3.67
C SER A 371 6.38 25.15 4.57
N GLY A 372 6.43 23.82 4.69
CA GLY A 372 5.40 23.08 5.44
C GLY A 372 4.07 22.94 4.71
N ASN A 373 3.94 23.45 3.48
CA ASN A 373 2.71 23.48 2.71
C ASN A 373 2.99 23.15 1.24
N PRO A 374 2.31 22.16 0.63
CA PRO A 374 2.54 21.77 -0.76
C PRO A 374 2.14 22.84 -1.79
N ASN A 375 1.27 23.79 -1.46
CA ASN A 375 0.80 24.84 -2.37
C ASN A 375 0.71 26.21 -1.68
N PRO A 376 1.85 26.85 -1.38
CA PRO A 376 1.86 28.19 -0.80
C PRO A 376 1.23 29.19 -1.80
N GLY A 377 -0.01 29.60 -1.56
CA GLY A 377 -0.69 30.67 -2.31
C GLY A 377 -1.82 30.27 -3.27
N ARG A 378 -2.25 29.00 -3.34
CA ARG A 378 -3.43 28.58 -4.12
C ARG A 378 -4.43 27.80 -3.28
N VAL A 379 -5.26 28.52 -2.53
CA VAL A 379 -6.20 27.94 -1.54
C VAL A 379 -7.38 27.19 -2.20
N TYR A 380 -7.88 27.66 -3.35
CA TYR A 380 -9.17 27.19 -3.91
C TYR A 380 -9.06 26.05 -4.94
N GLU A 381 -7.86 25.73 -5.42
CA GLU A 381 -7.59 24.60 -6.32
C GLU A 381 -6.41 23.73 -5.81
N GLY A 382 -6.01 23.94 -4.56
CA GLY A 382 -4.78 23.40 -3.98
C GLY A 382 -4.94 22.04 -3.31
N TRP A 383 -3.80 21.43 -2.99
CA TRP A 383 -3.70 20.29 -2.08
C TRP A 383 -4.03 20.76 -0.65
N LEU A 384 -5.25 20.47 -0.19
CA LEU A 384 -5.75 20.86 1.12
C LEU A 384 -5.24 19.92 2.22
N PRO A 385 -5.15 20.39 3.48
CA PRO A 385 -4.80 19.53 4.60
C PRO A 385 -5.91 18.52 4.91
N TYR A 386 -5.51 17.32 5.32
CA TYR A 386 -6.39 16.29 5.85
C TYR A 386 -6.82 16.65 7.26
N THR A 387 -8.14 16.72 7.50
CA THR A 387 -8.75 16.94 8.81
C THR A 387 -9.86 15.92 9.07
N GLN A 388 -10.32 15.80 10.32
CA GLN A 388 -11.47 14.95 10.64
C GLN A 388 -12.76 15.37 9.92
N LYS A 389 -12.94 16.67 9.68
CA LYS A 389 -14.09 17.22 8.94
C LYS A 389 -13.92 17.03 7.44
N GLU A 390 -12.73 17.30 6.94
CA GLU A 390 -12.38 17.27 5.53
C GLU A 390 -11.24 16.27 5.32
N LYS A 391 -11.62 15.02 5.03
CA LYS A 391 -10.69 13.91 4.79
C LYS A 391 -10.08 13.98 3.39
N PHE A 392 -9.42 15.09 3.07
CA PHE A 392 -8.86 15.35 1.75
C PHE A 392 -7.62 14.49 1.51
N ILE A 393 -7.62 13.72 0.42
CA ILE A 393 -6.45 12.95 -0.04
C ILE A 393 -6.20 13.31 -1.50
N PHE A 394 -5.01 13.83 -1.79
CA PHE A 394 -4.66 14.29 -3.13
C PHE A 394 -4.32 13.11 -4.04
N ASN A 395 -5.02 13.02 -5.18
CA ASN A 395 -4.76 11.95 -6.15
C ASN A 395 -3.69 12.37 -7.18
N LEU A 396 -2.54 11.69 -7.10
CA LEU A 396 -1.42 11.81 -8.02
C LEU A 396 -1.45 10.65 -9.03
N GLY A 397 -2.42 10.70 -9.95
CA GLY A 397 -2.61 9.66 -10.95
C GLY A 397 -3.57 10.06 -12.07
N GLU A 398 -3.81 9.12 -12.98
CA GLU A 398 -4.86 9.21 -14.00
C GLU A 398 -6.00 8.25 -13.64
N ALA A 399 -7.13 8.79 -13.17
CA ALA A 399 -8.45 8.16 -13.20
C ALA A 399 -8.81 7.08 -12.15
N TRP A 400 -8.55 7.33 -10.86
CA TRP A 400 -9.15 6.50 -9.80
C TRP A 400 -10.69 6.63 -9.68
N ILE A 401 -11.34 7.58 -10.36
CA ILE A 401 -12.68 8.07 -9.95
C ILE A 401 -13.84 7.85 -10.95
N SER A 402 -13.62 7.52 -12.23
CA SER A 402 -14.75 7.63 -13.20
C SER A 402 -15.22 6.36 -13.91
N GLN A 403 -14.53 5.22 -13.88
CA GLN A 403 -14.90 4.15 -14.83
C GLN A 403 -14.82 2.68 -14.38
N ARG A 404 -14.29 2.32 -13.22
CA ARG A 404 -14.08 0.89 -12.90
C ARG A 404 -14.76 0.49 -11.60
N GLY A 405 -15.88 -0.22 -11.74
CA GLY A 405 -16.40 -1.06 -10.67
C GLY A 405 -15.39 -2.19 -10.47
N ASP A 406 -14.97 -2.38 -9.23
CA ASP A 406 -13.94 -3.31 -8.78
C ASP A 406 -12.49 -2.97 -9.17
N ILE A 407 -11.73 -2.69 -8.10
CA ILE A 407 -10.33 -2.28 -8.08
C ILE A 407 -9.48 -3.53 -8.32
N LEU A 408 -8.55 -3.40 -9.28
CA LEU A 408 -7.65 -4.40 -9.87
C LEU A 408 -8.22 -5.25 -11.03
N ASP A 409 -9.08 -4.68 -11.87
CA ASP A 409 -9.28 -5.24 -13.20
C ASP A 409 -7.94 -5.27 -13.95
N LEU A 410 -7.39 -6.48 -14.09
CA LEU A 410 -6.26 -6.80 -14.94
C LEU A 410 -6.48 -6.12 -16.29
N ASP A 411 -5.56 -5.24 -16.68
CA ASP A 411 -5.62 -4.67 -18.01
C ASP A 411 -5.46 -5.82 -19.02
N MET A 412 -6.50 -6.08 -19.82
CA MET A 412 -6.51 -7.14 -20.84
C MET A 412 -5.30 -7.00 -21.78
N ALA A 413 -4.79 -5.78 -21.99
CA ALA A 413 -3.59 -5.54 -22.79
C ALA A 413 -2.31 -6.10 -22.16
N ASN A 414 -2.27 -6.23 -20.82
CA ASN A 414 -1.12 -6.73 -20.09
C ASN A 414 -1.14 -8.26 -19.89
N ILE A 415 -2.30 -8.90 -19.99
CA ILE A 415 -2.44 -10.36 -19.77
C ILE A 415 -1.43 -11.18 -20.60
N PRO A 416 -1.28 -10.97 -21.93
CA PRO A 416 -0.32 -11.76 -22.73
C PRO A 416 1.13 -11.61 -22.25
N LYS A 417 1.47 -10.43 -21.73
CA LYS A 417 2.81 -10.15 -21.20
C LYS A 417 3.01 -10.80 -19.83
N ILE A 418 1.97 -10.87 -19.00
CA ILE A 418 2.00 -11.60 -17.73
C ILE A 418 2.11 -13.10 -17.98
N GLU A 419 1.34 -13.65 -18.91
CA GLU A 419 1.45 -15.06 -19.34
C GLU A 419 2.86 -15.37 -19.82
N GLN A 420 3.45 -14.53 -20.69
CA GLN A 420 4.83 -14.69 -21.11
C GLN A 420 5.83 -14.72 -19.95
N LEU A 421 5.62 -13.92 -18.89
CA LEU A 421 6.49 -13.92 -17.70
C LEU A 421 6.34 -15.18 -16.84
N LEU A 422 5.17 -15.81 -16.89
CA LEU A 422 4.85 -17.06 -16.18
C LEU A 422 5.25 -18.31 -17.00
N ASP A 423 5.28 -18.22 -18.32
CA ASP A 423 5.58 -19.35 -19.19
C ASP A 423 7.05 -19.39 -19.63
N SER A 424 7.81 -18.31 -19.43
CA SER A 424 9.26 -18.31 -19.69
C SER A 424 9.99 -19.22 -18.69
N GLU A 425 10.57 -20.33 -19.19
CA GLU A 425 11.47 -21.19 -18.40
C GLU A 425 12.64 -20.38 -17.81
N ARG A 426 13.03 -20.72 -16.56
CA ARG A 426 14.13 -20.17 -15.75
C ARG A 426 15.16 -19.32 -16.52
N ALA A 427 14.88 -18.04 -16.69
CA ALA A 427 15.92 -17.05 -16.94
C ALA A 427 16.42 -16.52 -15.59
N LEU A 428 17.30 -17.29 -14.95
CA LEU A 428 18.24 -16.72 -13.97
C LEU A 428 19.04 -15.62 -14.70
N SER A 429 18.68 -14.36 -14.41
CA SER A 429 19.48 -13.15 -14.64
C SER A 429 20.41 -13.15 -15.87
N VAL A 430 19.90 -12.96 -17.08
CA VAL A 430 20.68 -12.36 -18.17
C VAL A 430 19.80 -11.37 -18.94
N ARG A 431 20.21 -10.09 -18.88
CA ARG A 431 19.62 -8.96 -19.61
C ARG A 431 19.41 -9.27 -21.09
N SER A 432 18.23 -8.96 -21.62
CA SER A 432 18.09 -8.62 -23.04
C SER A 432 18.50 -7.15 -23.24
N ARG A 433 19.50 -6.92 -24.10
CA ARG A 433 19.73 -5.59 -24.68
C ARG A 433 18.58 -5.34 -25.65
N LEU A 434 17.75 -4.34 -25.38
CA LEU A 434 16.79 -3.87 -26.38
C LEU A 434 17.55 -3.26 -27.56
N ASN A 435 17.24 -3.76 -28.76
CA ASN A 435 17.78 -3.26 -30.01
C ASN A 435 17.42 -1.78 -30.17
N ARG A 436 18.45 -0.93 -30.25
CA ARG A 436 18.37 0.38 -30.90
C ARG A 436 18.06 0.11 -32.37
N ASN A 437 16.88 0.53 -32.82
CA ASN A 437 16.55 1.00 -34.17
C ASN A 437 15.11 0.59 -34.53
N GLN A 438 14.15 1.39 -34.08
CA GLN A 438 12.90 1.63 -34.78
C GLN A 438 12.24 2.87 -34.16
N PHE A 439 12.78 4.04 -34.52
CA PHE A 439 12.08 5.31 -34.34
C PHE A 439 11.19 5.50 -35.56
N ASN A 440 9.89 5.23 -35.41
CA ASN A 440 8.89 5.83 -36.30
C ASN A 440 8.44 7.16 -35.71
N ASN A 441 8.41 8.17 -36.55
CA ASN A 441 8.10 9.56 -36.24
C ASN A 441 6.61 9.81 -36.48
N PRO A 442 5.77 10.12 -35.46
CA PRO A 442 4.41 10.57 -35.69
C PRO A 442 4.27 12.03 -35.21
N TYR A 443 4.83 12.97 -35.97
CA TYR A 443 4.31 14.35 -35.93
C TYR A 443 2.96 14.36 -36.62
N GLN A 444 1.88 14.17 -35.85
CA GLN A 444 0.54 14.63 -36.20
C GLN A 444 -0.18 15.05 -34.90
N MET A 445 -0.22 16.37 -34.69
CA MET A 445 -1.06 17.02 -33.69
C MET A 445 -2.50 17.08 -34.21
N PRO A 446 -3.52 16.67 -33.46
CA PRO A 446 -4.87 17.15 -33.68
C PRO A 446 -4.99 18.54 -33.06
N SER A 447 -5.16 19.53 -33.92
CA SER A 447 -5.67 20.85 -33.57
C SER A 447 -7.15 20.71 -33.22
N ASP A 448 -7.52 20.91 -31.95
CA ASP A 448 -8.79 21.59 -31.66
C ASP A 448 -8.79 22.18 -30.24
N LYS A 449 -8.68 23.51 -30.21
CA LYS A 449 -9.05 24.35 -29.08
C LYS A 449 -10.55 24.65 -29.22
N ARG A 450 -11.38 24.18 -28.29
CA ARG A 450 -12.58 24.87 -27.75
C ARG A 450 -13.48 23.88 -26.98
N SER A 451 -13.42 23.93 -25.65
CA SER A 451 -14.58 23.95 -24.74
C SER A 451 -14.15 23.69 -23.29
N ILE A 452 -13.43 24.63 -22.68
CA ILE A 452 -13.28 24.67 -21.21
C ILE A 452 -13.42 26.12 -20.79
N GLN A 453 -14.65 26.56 -20.61
CA GLN A 453 -15.00 27.72 -19.79
C GLN A 453 -16.43 27.48 -19.30
N ASN A 454 -16.63 27.57 -17.98
CA ASN A 454 -17.90 27.53 -17.23
C ASN A 454 -18.31 26.23 -16.53
N ALA A 455 -17.38 25.50 -15.90
CA ALA A 455 -17.73 24.46 -14.90
C ALA A 455 -16.78 24.43 -13.67
N SER A 456 -16.06 25.52 -13.40
CA SER A 456 -14.82 25.51 -12.62
C SER A 456 -14.91 25.82 -11.12
N MET A 457 -16.07 25.71 -10.46
CA MET A 457 -16.10 25.89 -8.99
C MET A 457 -16.73 24.75 -8.18
N ASN A 458 -17.60 23.91 -8.74
CA ASN A 458 -18.27 22.82 -8.00
C ASN A 458 -17.70 21.41 -8.24
N LEU A 459 -16.72 21.26 -9.14
CA LEU A 459 -16.12 19.96 -9.50
C LEU A 459 -14.84 19.63 -8.73
N ILE A 460 -14.18 20.63 -8.13
CA ILE A 460 -12.90 20.45 -7.44
C ILE A 460 -13.09 19.92 -6.02
N SER A 461 -14.14 20.36 -5.30
CA SER A 461 -14.47 19.77 -3.98
C SER A 461 -15.08 18.37 -4.09
N LYS A 462 -15.81 18.07 -5.17
CA LYS A 462 -16.39 16.72 -5.40
C LYS A 462 -15.37 15.65 -5.76
N ARG A 463 -14.23 16.00 -6.38
CA ARG A 463 -13.22 15.01 -6.84
C ARG A 463 -12.24 14.55 -5.77
N ASN A 464 -12.15 15.20 -4.61
CA ASN A 464 -11.04 14.97 -3.67
C ASN A 464 -11.44 14.29 -2.34
N SER A 465 -12.63 13.69 -2.29
CA SER A 465 -13.10 12.87 -1.15
C SER A 465 -13.31 11.40 -1.50
N GLU A 466 -13.20 11.00 -2.77
CA GLU A 466 -13.60 9.66 -3.20
C GLU A 466 -12.65 8.56 -2.71
N TYR A 467 -11.34 8.80 -2.73
CA TYR A 467 -10.39 7.83 -2.20
C TYR A 467 -10.54 7.68 -0.68
N ALA A 468 -10.77 8.78 0.05
CA ALA A 468 -11.08 8.72 1.48
C ALA A 468 -12.39 7.96 1.76
N LEU A 469 -13.40 8.08 0.90
CA LEU A 469 -14.63 7.28 0.99
C LEU A 469 -14.37 5.80 0.73
N HIS A 470 -13.49 5.47 -0.22
CA HIS A 470 -13.06 4.10 -0.45
C HIS A 470 -12.32 3.53 0.76
N LEU A 471 -11.29 4.23 1.26
CA LEU A 471 -10.56 3.83 2.45
C LEU A 471 -11.51 3.64 3.64
N LYS A 472 -12.52 4.50 3.80
CA LYS A 472 -13.57 4.32 4.82
C LYS A 472 -14.40 3.05 4.61
N ARG A 473 -14.72 2.66 3.36
CA ARG A 473 -15.45 1.41 3.06
C ARG A 473 -14.57 0.19 3.35
N VAL A 474 -13.32 0.19 2.89
CA VAL A 474 -12.35 -0.87 3.16
C VAL A 474 -12.17 -1.00 4.67
N TYR A 475 -11.84 0.10 5.35
CA TYR A 475 -11.70 0.14 6.80
C TYR A 475 -12.96 -0.37 7.53
N GLY A 476 -14.15 -0.01 7.05
CA GLY A 476 -15.41 -0.51 7.60
C GLY A 476 -15.58 -2.03 7.46
N TYR A 477 -15.15 -2.65 6.36
CA TYR A 477 -15.11 -4.10 6.24
C TYR A 477 -14.22 -4.71 7.33
N TRP A 478 -12.99 -4.19 7.47
CA TRP A 478 -12.01 -4.74 8.41
C TRP A 478 -12.35 -4.51 9.89
N GLN A 479 -12.96 -3.37 10.22
CA GLN A 479 -13.42 -3.10 11.59
C GLN A 479 -14.67 -3.91 11.98
N VAL A 480 -15.64 -4.00 11.07
CA VAL A 480 -16.97 -4.56 11.40
C VAL A 480 -17.02 -6.06 11.21
N PHE A 481 -16.34 -6.60 10.18
CA PHE A 481 -16.40 -8.02 9.86
C PHE A 481 -15.23 -8.82 10.44
N LEU A 482 -14.11 -8.18 10.83
CA LEU A 482 -12.92 -8.84 11.36
C LEU A 482 -12.43 -8.27 12.72
N PRO A 483 -13.31 -8.14 13.72
CA PRO A 483 -13.08 -7.33 14.93
C PRO A 483 -11.92 -7.80 15.81
N GLN A 484 -11.61 -9.11 15.84
CA GLN A 484 -10.57 -9.65 16.74
C GLN A 484 -9.14 -9.27 16.34
N SER A 485 -8.91 -8.83 15.10
CA SER A 485 -7.57 -8.46 14.61
C SER A 485 -7.26 -6.96 14.71
N PHE A 486 -8.25 -6.13 15.09
CA PHE A 486 -8.19 -4.66 15.00
C PHE A 486 -8.37 -3.92 16.33
N SER A 487 -8.58 -4.63 17.43
CA SER A 487 -8.78 -4.02 18.76
C SER A 487 -7.65 -4.39 19.71
N SER A 488 -6.93 -3.39 20.21
CA SER A 488 -6.05 -3.51 21.38
C SER A 488 -6.81 -3.54 22.71
N ASN A 489 -8.10 -3.19 22.70
CA ASN A 489 -8.96 -3.15 23.89
C ASN A 489 -10.22 -3.98 23.63
N GLY A 490 -10.17 -5.27 23.96
CA GLY A 490 -11.22 -6.27 23.72
C GLY A 490 -12.57 -5.97 24.39
N GLN A 491 -13.27 -4.93 23.95
CA GLN A 491 -14.68 -4.69 24.24
C GLN A 491 -15.37 -4.15 23.00
N TYR A 492 -16.10 -5.02 22.31
CA TYR A 492 -17.26 -4.62 21.51
C TYR A 492 -18.34 -5.69 21.60
N SER A 493 -19.59 -5.24 21.68
CA SER A 493 -20.76 -6.08 21.97
C SER A 493 -21.16 -6.94 20.77
N ASP A 494 -21.48 -8.20 21.05
CA ASP A 494 -21.86 -9.27 20.10
C ASP A 494 -23.12 -8.98 19.24
N ASP A 495 -23.75 -7.82 19.37
CA ASP A 495 -25.10 -7.57 18.84
C ASP A 495 -25.11 -6.85 17.47
N ILE A 496 -24.08 -6.07 17.14
CA ILE A 496 -24.05 -5.24 15.90
C ILE A 496 -23.54 -6.03 14.69
N VAL A 497 -22.59 -6.95 14.89
CA VAL A 497 -21.98 -7.76 13.82
C VAL A 497 -23.00 -8.77 13.28
N THR A 498 -23.75 -9.42 14.17
CA THR A 498 -24.80 -10.38 13.84
C THR A 498 -25.95 -9.74 13.06
N GLN A 499 -26.39 -8.54 13.46
CA GLN A 499 -27.46 -7.83 12.75
C GLN A 499 -27.03 -7.34 11.36
N ARG A 500 -25.77 -6.95 11.16
CA ARG A 500 -25.29 -6.49 9.85
C ARG A 500 -24.98 -7.63 8.88
N LEU A 501 -24.49 -8.77 9.37
CA LEU A 501 -24.34 -10.00 8.59
C LEU A 501 -25.71 -10.48 8.07
N LEU A 502 -26.72 -10.51 8.94
CA LEU A 502 -28.10 -10.82 8.55
C LEU A 502 -28.66 -9.81 7.54
N TYR A 503 -28.35 -8.51 7.68
CA TYR A 503 -28.76 -7.50 6.69
C TYR A 503 -28.02 -7.64 5.35
N MET A 504 -26.75 -8.07 5.36
CA MET A 504 -25.97 -8.24 4.14
C MET A 504 -26.28 -9.55 3.42
N GLU A 505 -26.50 -10.65 4.13
CA GLU A 505 -27.10 -11.87 3.58
C GLU A 505 -28.48 -11.58 3.00
N ALA A 506 -29.33 -10.85 3.73
CA ALA A 506 -30.63 -10.42 3.21
C ALA A 506 -30.49 -9.48 1.99
N SER A 507 -29.44 -8.66 1.91
CA SER A 507 -29.20 -7.78 0.75
C SER A 507 -28.62 -8.52 -0.46
N ALA A 508 -27.78 -9.53 -0.24
CA ALA A 508 -27.21 -10.39 -1.27
C ALA A 508 -28.28 -11.35 -1.82
N ASP A 509 -29.13 -11.87 -0.94
CA ASP A 509 -30.32 -12.60 -1.32
C ASP A 509 -31.31 -11.69 -2.05
N ALA A 510 -31.55 -10.46 -1.58
CA ALA A 510 -32.38 -9.48 -2.31
C ALA A 510 -31.82 -9.13 -3.69
N ALA A 511 -30.50 -9.11 -3.88
CA ALA A 511 -29.86 -8.92 -5.19
C ALA A 511 -30.07 -10.13 -6.12
N ARG A 512 -30.02 -11.36 -5.59
CA ARG A 512 -30.39 -12.59 -6.32
C ARG A 512 -31.87 -12.61 -6.69
N TYR A 513 -32.75 -12.17 -5.79
CA TYR A 513 -34.18 -12.02 -6.07
C TYR A 513 -34.46 -10.93 -7.10
N LYS A 514 -33.66 -9.86 -7.16
CA LYS A 514 -33.78 -8.80 -8.17
C LYS A 514 -33.51 -9.34 -9.57
N GLN A 515 -32.47 -10.14 -9.76
CA GLN A 515 -32.20 -10.80 -11.04
C GLN A 515 -33.28 -11.83 -11.39
N GLY A 516 -33.72 -12.64 -10.43
CA GLY A 516 -34.83 -13.59 -10.62
C GLY A 516 -36.15 -12.90 -10.99
N PHE A 517 -36.46 -11.76 -10.38
CA PHE A 517 -37.64 -10.95 -10.68
C PHE A 517 -37.61 -10.41 -12.12
N PHE A 518 -36.49 -9.87 -12.59
CA PHE A 518 -36.37 -9.39 -13.97
C PHE A 518 -36.45 -10.53 -15.00
N VAL A 519 -35.87 -11.70 -14.70
CA VAL A 519 -36.02 -12.89 -15.55
C VAL A 519 -37.48 -13.34 -15.62
N MET A 520 -38.21 -13.35 -14.49
CA MET A 520 -39.62 -13.70 -14.47
C MET A 520 -40.47 -12.68 -15.24
N LEU A 521 -40.17 -11.38 -15.12
CA LEU A 521 -40.87 -10.31 -15.82
C LEU A 521 -40.67 -10.40 -17.35
N ILE A 522 -39.46 -10.76 -17.79
CA ILE A 522 -39.16 -11.05 -19.20
C ILE A 522 -39.97 -12.26 -19.69
N LEU A 523 -40.01 -13.35 -18.90
CA LEU A 523 -40.77 -14.55 -19.25
C LEU A 523 -42.28 -14.26 -19.41
N VAL A 524 -42.87 -13.52 -18.46
CA VAL A 524 -44.28 -13.11 -18.52
C VAL A 524 -44.54 -12.23 -19.75
N SER A 525 -43.63 -11.31 -20.06
CA SER A 525 -43.74 -10.45 -21.25
C SER A 525 -43.72 -11.26 -22.55
N VAL A 526 -42.85 -12.28 -22.63
CA VAL A 526 -42.78 -13.19 -23.78
C VAL A 526 -44.06 -14.04 -23.91
N LEU A 527 -44.57 -14.57 -22.80
CA LEU A 527 -45.81 -15.35 -22.79
C LEU A 527 -47.03 -14.52 -23.21
N MET A 528 -47.12 -13.26 -22.76
CA MET A 528 -48.18 -12.34 -23.19
C MET A 528 -48.07 -11.99 -24.68
N ALA A 529 -46.85 -11.83 -25.20
CA ALA A 529 -46.64 -11.60 -26.63
C ALA A 529 -47.05 -12.82 -27.47
N LEU A 530 -46.73 -14.04 -27.02
CA LEU A 530 -47.16 -15.28 -27.66
C LEU A 530 -48.68 -15.47 -27.61
N LEU A 531 -49.32 -15.13 -26.48
CA LEU A 531 -50.77 -15.16 -26.37
C LEU A 531 -51.43 -14.17 -27.34
N GLY A 532 -50.89 -12.96 -27.44
CA GLY A 532 -51.32 -11.95 -28.41
C GLY A 532 -51.16 -12.42 -29.87
N LEU A 533 -50.05 -13.10 -30.18
CA LEU A 533 -49.82 -13.71 -31.49
C LEU A 533 -50.84 -14.82 -31.79
N CYS A 534 -51.13 -15.69 -30.83
CA CYS A 534 -52.15 -16.74 -30.97
C CYS A 534 -53.55 -16.15 -31.19
N ILE A 535 -53.93 -15.12 -30.44
CA ILE A 535 -55.20 -14.41 -30.64
C ILE A 535 -55.25 -13.76 -32.02
N TYR A 536 -54.16 -13.14 -32.46
CA TYR A 536 -54.06 -12.53 -33.80
C TYR A 536 -54.21 -13.57 -34.92
N LEU A 537 -53.57 -14.74 -34.78
CA LEU A 537 -53.66 -15.83 -35.75
C LEU A 537 -55.06 -16.49 -35.76
N LEU A 538 -55.68 -16.67 -34.59
CA LEU A 538 -57.04 -17.22 -34.47
C LEU A 538 -58.11 -16.28 -35.02
N ARG A 539 -57.87 -14.97 -34.99
CA ARG A 539 -58.78 -13.96 -35.55
C ARG A 539 -58.72 -13.88 -37.09
N ARG A 540 -57.76 -14.56 -37.72
CA ARG A 540 -57.51 -14.50 -39.17
C ARG A 540 -58.26 -15.54 -40.00
N ASN A 541 -59.24 -16.24 -39.43
CA ASN A 541 -60.21 -17.04 -40.20
C ASN A 541 -61.63 -16.46 -40.06
N PRO A 542 -62.00 -15.42 -40.83
CA PRO A 542 -63.38 -15.29 -41.25
C PRO A 542 -63.66 -16.35 -42.32
N LEU A 543 -64.60 -17.24 -42.01
CA LEU A 543 -65.24 -18.16 -42.97
C LEU A 543 -65.58 -17.40 -44.26
N GLU A 544 -65.00 -17.79 -45.39
CA GLU A 544 -65.53 -17.44 -46.70
C GLU A 544 -66.85 -18.19 -46.93
N PRO A 545 -67.90 -17.52 -47.43
CA PRO A 545 -69.15 -18.18 -47.78
C PRO A 545 -68.99 -18.99 -49.06
N SER A 546 -69.65 -20.15 -49.10
CA SER A 546 -69.69 -21.10 -50.22
C SER A 546 -70.06 -20.46 -51.57
N PRO A 547 -69.53 -20.96 -52.70
CA PRO A 547 -70.02 -20.59 -54.02
C PRO A 547 -71.33 -21.34 -54.32
N HIS A 548 -72.30 -20.60 -54.84
CA HIS A 548 -73.47 -21.14 -55.53
C HIS A 548 -73.04 -22.14 -56.61
N PHE A 549 -73.67 -23.31 -56.62
CA PHE A 549 -73.80 -24.17 -57.80
C PHE A 549 -75.29 -24.35 -58.08
N ASP A 550 -75.72 -23.84 -59.23
CA ASP A 550 -76.98 -24.18 -59.88
C ASP A 550 -76.95 -25.67 -60.27
N CYS A 551 -78.07 -26.37 -60.04
CA CYS A 551 -78.51 -27.49 -60.85
C CYS A 551 -80.05 -27.57 -60.82
N ASP A 552 -80.65 -27.28 -61.97
CA ASP A 552 -82.01 -27.66 -62.36
C ASP A 552 -82.22 -29.18 -62.32
N LEU A 553 -83.36 -29.60 -61.75
CA LEU A 553 -84.28 -30.72 -62.07
C LEU A 553 -84.89 -31.40 -60.84
#